data_AF-A0A938C7G6-F1
#
_entry.id   AF-A0A938C7G6-F1
#
_cell.length_a   1.000
_cell.length_b   1.000
_cell.length_c   1.000
_cell.angle_alpha   90.00
_cell.angle_beta   90.00
_cell.angle_gamma   90.00
#
_symmetry.space_group_name_H-M   'P 1'
#
loop_
_entity.id
_entity.type
_entity.pdbx_description
1 polymer ?
#
loop_
_entity_poly.entity_id
_entity_poly.type
_entity_poly.pdbx_seq_one_letter_code
_entity_poly.pdbx_strand_id
1 'polypeptide(L)'
;MTAPADLLPIFPLGTVLFPGGVLPLRIFEARYMDMVRECMNTARPFGVCLITQGREVGTPADHEAIGCTARIDDWDMTEPGVLQLRTVGVSRFTVLSRSVQPNGLIRAQVEPFADDPVVAVPDDLAACAHLIRRAIDDICAREPEPARRILAEP
;
A
#
# COMPACT_ATOMS: atom_id res chain seq x y z
N MET A 1 -31.12 1.61 4.05
CA MET A 1 -30.48 2.75 4.73
C MET A 1 -29.01 2.38 4.90
N THR A 2 -28.17 2.78 3.94
CA THR A 2 -26.75 2.41 3.89
C THR A 2 -26.00 3.28 4.89
N ALA A 3 -25.21 2.67 5.79
CA ALA A 3 -24.32 3.40 6.68
C ALA A 3 -23.46 4.40 5.87
N PRO A 4 -23.06 5.56 6.43
CA PRO A 4 -22.12 6.43 5.73
C PRO A 4 -20.91 5.58 5.36
N ALA A 5 -20.62 5.47 4.06
CA ALA A 5 -19.51 4.68 3.58
C ALA A 5 -18.24 5.18 4.26
N ASP A 6 -17.65 4.37 5.14
CA ASP A 6 -16.44 4.73 5.87
C ASP A 6 -15.34 5.06 4.86
N LEU A 7 -15.00 6.36 4.75
CA LEU A 7 -14.06 6.84 3.76
C LEU A 7 -12.66 6.28 4.04
N LEU A 8 -12.07 5.63 3.03
CA LEU A 8 -10.75 5.04 3.11
C LEU A 8 -9.71 6.17 3.27
N PRO A 9 -8.87 6.15 4.31
CA PRO A 9 -7.76 7.09 4.38
C PRO A 9 -6.74 6.75 3.30
N ILE A 10 -6.26 7.76 2.58
CA ILE A 10 -5.31 7.63 1.47
C ILE A 10 -3.95 8.16 1.89
N PHE A 11 -2.94 7.36 1.62
CA PHE A 11 -1.53 7.69 1.77
C PHE A 11 -0.86 7.76 0.40
N PRO A 12 -0.67 8.97 -0.17
CA PRO A 12 0.01 9.15 -1.44
C PRO A 12 1.51 8.87 -1.31
N LEU A 13 2.06 8.05 -2.21
CA LEU A 13 3.49 7.72 -2.26
C LEU A 13 4.04 7.86 -3.68
N GLY A 14 5.36 8.05 -3.81
CA GLY A 14 6.07 8.01 -5.08
C GLY A 14 6.28 6.60 -5.64
N THR A 15 5.69 5.58 -5.01
CA THR A 15 5.78 4.16 -5.41
C THR A 15 4.41 3.52 -5.53
N VAL A 16 4.30 2.51 -6.38
CA VAL A 16 3.09 1.71 -6.58
C VAL A 16 3.11 0.50 -5.65
N LEU A 17 2.01 0.27 -4.94
CA LEU A 17 1.78 -0.96 -4.20
C LEU A 17 0.91 -1.90 -5.04
N PHE A 18 1.35 -3.15 -5.20
CA PHE A 18 0.58 -4.21 -5.85
C PHE A 18 -0.01 -5.16 -4.81
N PRO A 19 -1.13 -5.85 -5.10
CA PRO A 19 -1.60 -6.98 -4.29
C PRO A 19 -0.48 -8.01 -4.06
N GLY A 20 -0.31 -8.46 -2.82
CA GLY A 20 0.79 -9.36 -2.40
C GLY A 20 2.16 -8.70 -2.25
N GLY A 21 2.32 -7.43 -2.65
CA GLY A 21 3.56 -6.68 -2.46
C GLY A 21 3.75 -6.28 -1.00
N VAL A 22 5.00 -6.33 -0.52
CA VAL A 22 5.36 -5.79 0.80
C VAL A 22 5.88 -4.37 0.63
N LEU A 23 5.37 -3.47 1.46
CA LEU A 23 5.80 -2.08 1.50
C LEU A 23 6.22 -1.69 2.92
N PRO A 24 7.52 -1.62 3.20
CA PRO A 24 8.05 -1.01 4.41
C PRO A 24 7.83 0.50 4.39
N LEU A 25 7.30 1.07 5.46
CA LEU A 25 7.02 2.51 5.58
C LEU A 25 7.66 3.08 6.85
N ARG A 26 8.11 4.34 6.76
CA ARG A 26 8.55 5.14 7.90
C ARG A 26 7.61 6.32 8.04
N ILE A 27 6.84 6.35 9.13
CA ILE A 27 5.80 7.35 9.37
C ILE A 27 6.25 8.29 10.48
N PHE A 28 6.34 9.57 10.17
CA PHE A 28 6.74 10.62 11.13
C PHE A 28 5.81 11.84 11.10
N GLU A 29 4.94 11.98 10.08
CA GLU A 29 3.95 13.06 10.04
C GLU A 29 2.74 12.72 10.92
N ALA A 30 2.30 13.70 11.72
CA ALA A 30 1.20 13.52 12.69
C ALA A 30 -0.08 12.98 12.06
N ARG A 31 -0.49 13.50 10.89
CA ARG A 31 -1.69 13.05 10.17
C ARG A 31 -1.67 11.55 9.83
N TYR A 32 -0.49 11.01 9.50
CA TYR A 32 -0.33 9.61 9.14
C TYR A 32 -0.13 8.74 10.39
N MET A 33 0.49 9.28 11.45
CA MET A 33 0.49 8.60 12.75
C MET A 33 -0.94 8.37 13.27
N ASP A 34 -1.81 9.38 13.15
CA ASP A 34 -3.22 9.28 13.55
C ASP A 34 -3.97 8.25 12.68
N MET A 35 -3.78 8.32 11.36
CA MET A 35 -4.33 7.34 10.41
C MET A 35 -3.93 5.91 10.76
N VAL A 36 -2.65 5.68 11.06
CA VAL A 36 -2.14 4.35 11.38
C VAL A 36 -2.75 3.82 12.68
N ARG A 37 -2.84 4.66 13.73
CA ARG A 37 -3.52 4.28 14.98
C ARG A 37 -4.97 3.89 14.74
N GLU A 38 -5.70 4.64 13.91
CA GLU A 38 -7.08 4.31 13.51
C GLU A 38 -7.15 2.96 12.78
N CYS A 39 -6.27 2.73 11.81
CA CYS A 39 -6.21 1.48 11.04
C CYS A 39 -5.95 0.27 11.96
N MET A 40 -5.02 0.40 12.91
CA MET A 40 -4.69 -0.65 13.87
C MET A 40 -5.84 -0.92 14.84
N ASN A 41 -6.48 0.13 15.38
CA ASN A 41 -7.59 -0.01 16.33
C ASN A 41 -8.84 -0.61 15.68
N THR A 42 -9.05 -0.38 14.38
CA THR A 42 -10.22 -0.87 13.65
C THR A 42 -9.94 -2.13 12.83
N ALA A 43 -8.69 -2.59 12.79
CA ALA A 43 -8.21 -3.66 11.91
C ALA A 43 -8.57 -3.44 10.43
N ARG A 44 -8.55 -2.17 9.98
CA ARG A 44 -8.86 -1.79 8.59
C ARG A 44 -7.61 -1.36 7.84
N PRO A 45 -7.54 -1.60 6.52
CA PRO A 45 -6.45 -1.10 5.70
C PRO A 45 -6.59 0.41 5.45
N PHE A 46 -5.51 1.03 5.01
CA PHE A 46 -5.52 2.32 4.33
C PHE A 46 -5.25 2.13 2.84
N GLY A 47 -5.49 3.15 2.02
CA GLY A 47 -5.20 3.12 0.59
C GLY A 47 -3.84 3.71 0.27
N VAL A 48 -3.08 3.07 -0.62
CA VAL A 48 -1.86 3.63 -1.22
C VAL A 48 -2.17 4.02 -2.66
N CYS A 49 -1.83 5.25 -3.04
CA CYS A 49 -1.98 5.75 -4.41
C CYS A 49 -0.68 6.41 -4.87
N LEU A 50 -0.34 6.22 -6.14
CA LEU A 50 0.85 6.83 -6.74
C LEU A 50 0.66 8.34 -6.87
N ILE A 51 1.63 9.14 -6.41
CA ILE A 51 1.63 10.59 -6.59
C ILE A 51 1.79 10.94 -8.08
N THR A 52 0.90 11.80 -8.58
CA THR A 52 0.99 12.36 -9.94
C THR A 52 1.56 13.77 -9.92
N GLN A 53 1.23 14.57 -8.90
CA GLN A 53 1.79 15.90 -8.67
C GLN A 53 1.98 16.18 -7.17
N GLY A 54 3.09 16.82 -6.82
CA GLY A 54 3.44 17.12 -5.43
C GLY A 54 4.55 16.23 -4.88
N ARG A 55 4.62 16.12 -3.55
CA ARG A 55 5.62 15.31 -2.82
C ARG A 55 4.91 14.54 -1.71
N GLU A 56 5.54 13.46 -1.25
CA GLU A 56 5.02 12.61 -0.16
C GLU A 56 4.80 13.38 1.14
N VAL A 57 5.56 14.46 1.35
CA VAL A 57 5.59 15.25 2.58
C VAL A 57 5.03 16.65 2.34
N GLY A 58 4.25 17.14 3.31
CA GLY A 58 3.75 18.51 3.33
C GLY A 58 2.35 18.64 2.74
N THR A 59 2.19 19.42 1.67
CA THR A 59 0.87 19.67 1.06
C THR A 59 0.25 18.37 0.54
N PRO A 60 -1.09 18.21 0.62
CA PRO A 60 -1.76 17.05 0.03
C PRO A 60 -1.38 16.91 -1.45
N ALA A 61 -0.83 15.76 -1.81
CA ALA A 61 -0.41 15.48 -3.17
C ALA A 61 -1.61 15.03 -4.02
N ASP A 62 -1.56 15.37 -5.31
CA ASP A 62 -2.41 14.70 -6.28
C ASP A 62 -1.88 13.29 -6.50
N HIS A 63 -2.80 12.35 -6.69
CA HIS A 63 -2.50 10.94 -6.84
C HIS A 63 -3.37 10.31 -7.92
N GLU A 64 -2.94 9.17 -8.42
CA GLU A 64 -3.67 8.35 -9.38
C GLU A 64 -5.04 7.92 -8.84
N ALA A 65 -5.98 7.70 -9.77
CA ALA A 65 -7.34 7.26 -9.42
C ALA A 65 -7.38 5.80 -8.97
N ILE A 66 -6.42 4.97 -9.38
CA ILE A 66 -6.33 3.57 -8.99
C ILE A 66 -5.25 3.40 -7.92
N GLY A 67 -5.59 2.70 -6.85
CA GLY A 67 -4.69 2.41 -5.74
C GLY A 67 -4.80 0.97 -5.28
N CYS A 68 -4.02 0.64 -4.25
CA CYS A 68 -4.04 -0.66 -3.58
C CYS A 68 -4.20 -0.46 -2.07
N THR A 69 -5.07 -1.27 -1.45
CA THR A 69 -5.21 -1.27 0.00
C THR A 69 -3.98 -1.88 0.65
N ALA A 70 -3.47 -1.23 1.69
CA ALA A 70 -2.34 -1.67 2.49
C ALA A 70 -2.83 -2.10 3.87
N ARG A 71 -2.62 -3.38 4.19
CA ARG A 71 -2.84 -3.93 5.53
C ARG A 71 -1.54 -3.83 6.32
N ILE A 72 -1.62 -3.36 7.55
CA ILE A 72 -0.48 -3.36 8.48
C ILE A 72 -0.28 -4.80 8.98
N ASP A 73 0.91 -5.33 8.75
CA ASP A 73 1.29 -6.69 9.12
C ASP A 73 2.14 -6.68 10.40
N ASP A 74 3.05 -5.70 10.50
CA ASP A 74 3.90 -5.50 11.67
C ASP A 74 4.24 -4.01 11.84
N TRP A 75 4.63 -3.61 13.05
CA TRP A 75 5.04 -2.25 13.37
C TRP A 75 6.05 -2.21 14.52
N ASP A 76 6.93 -1.21 14.48
CA ASP A 76 7.91 -0.94 15.53
C ASP A 76 8.11 0.58 15.71
N MET A 77 8.52 1.01 16.90
CA MET A 77 8.91 2.38 17.23
C MET A 77 10.26 2.39 17.93
N THR A 78 11.29 1.95 17.21
CA THR A 78 12.68 1.95 17.69
C THR A 78 13.23 3.36 17.91
N GLU A 79 12.81 4.31 17.08
CA GLU A 79 13.16 5.73 17.17
C GLU A 79 11.95 6.51 17.70
N PRO A 80 12.06 7.25 18.82
CA PRO A 80 10.96 8.04 19.35
C PRO A 80 10.40 9.01 18.30
N GLY A 81 9.11 8.89 17.99
CA GLY A 81 8.42 9.74 17.01
C GLY A 81 8.48 9.25 15.56
N VAL A 82 9.13 8.12 15.27
CA VAL A 82 9.11 7.48 13.95
C VAL A 82 8.55 6.07 14.07
N LEU A 83 7.41 5.83 13.42
CA LEU A 83 6.78 4.53 13.37
C LEU A 83 7.24 3.80 12.10
N GLN A 84 7.87 2.64 12.28
CA GLN A 84 8.25 1.74 11.20
C GLN A 84 7.13 0.74 11.00
N LEU A 85 6.61 0.62 9.77
CA LEU A 85 5.53 -0.31 9.43
C LEU A 85 6.01 -1.29 8.38
N ARG A 86 5.60 -2.55 8.54
CA ARG A 86 5.54 -3.52 7.46
C ARG A 86 4.09 -3.60 7.00
N THR A 87 3.84 -3.27 5.73
CA THR A 87 2.51 -3.35 5.14
C THR A 87 2.49 -4.30 3.95
N VAL A 88 1.32 -4.89 3.70
CA VAL A 88 1.09 -5.82 2.58
C VAL A 88 -0.07 -5.31 1.75
N GLY A 89 0.11 -5.25 0.43
CA GLY A 89 -0.95 -4.92 -0.52
C GLY A 89 -2.00 -6.03 -0.56
N VAL A 90 -3.28 -5.68 -0.49
CA VAL A 90 -4.39 -6.65 -0.43
C VAL A 90 -5.22 -6.62 -1.70
N SER A 91 -5.84 -5.49 -2.02
CA SER A 91 -6.78 -5.39 -3.13
C SER A 91 -6.74 -4.03 -3.80
N ARG A 92 -7.02 -4.00 -5.11
CA ARG A 92 -7.09 -2.78 -5.90
C ARG A 92 -8.42 -2.06 -5.67
N PHE A 93 -8.40 -0.74 -5.82
CA PHE A 93 -9.60 0.10 -5.75
C PHE A 93 -9.51 1.29 -6.71
N THR A 94 -10.67 1.83 -7.06
CA THR A 94 -10.80 3.10 -7.78
C THR A 94 -11.33 4.18 -6.83
N VAL A 95 -10.69 5.35 -6.83
CA VAL A 95 -11.14 6.54 -6.10
C VAL A 95 -12.27 7.21 -6.88
N LEU A 96 -13.45 7.25 -6.27
CA LEU A 96 -14.64 7.91 -6.83
C LEU A 96 -14.68 9.40 -6.50
N SER A 97 -14.34 9.72 -5.26
CA SER A 97 -14.24 11.09 -4.77
C SER A 97 -13.28 11.15 -3.59
N ARG A 98 -12.69 12.32 -3.35
CA ARG A 98 -11.78 12.54 -2.22
C ARG A 98 -12.02 13.88 -1.55
N SER A 99 -11.67 13.95 -0.27
CA SER A 99 -11.67 15.16 0.53
C SER A 99 -10.38 15.26 1.33
N VAL A 100 -9.82 16.46 1.41
CA VAL A 100 -8.69 16.76 2.29
C VAL A 100 -9.25 17.20 3.64
N GLN A 101 -8.86 16.50 4.69
CA GLN A 101 -9.25 16.82 6.06
C GLN A 101 -8.46 18.03 6.59
N PRO A 102 -8.92 18.69 7.67
CA PRO A 102 -8.21 19.85 8.24
C PRO A 102 -6.76 19.59 8.63
N ASN A 103 -6.42 18.35 8.99
CA ASN A 103 -5.05 17.91 9.30
C ASN A 103 -4.23 17.55 8.05
N GLY A 104 -4.77 17.75 6.85
CA GLY A 104 -4.13 17.42 5.57
C GLY A 104 -4.22 15.94 5.15
N LEU A 105 -4.87 15.07 5.93
CA LEU A 105 -5.10 13.67 5.54
C LEU A 105 -6.12 13.62 4.39
N ILE A 106 -5.85 12.79 3.38
CA ILE A 106 -6.82 12.55 2.30
C ILE A 106 -7.72 11.39 2.73
N ARG A 107 -9.04 11.58 2.59
CA ARG A 107 -10.03 10.51 2.72
C ARG A 107 -10.83 10.37 1.43
N ALA A 108 -11.03 9.15 0.97
CA ALA A 108 -11.66 8.86 -0.30
C ALA A 108 -12.83 7.91 -0.18
N GLN A 109 -13.86 8.15 -0.99
CA GLN A 109 -14.83 7.14 -1.33
C GLN A 109 -14.23 6.29 -2.43
N VAL A 110 -14.23 4.97 -2.23
CA VAL A 110 -13.60 4.02 -3.15
C VAL A 110 -14.58 2.93 -3.55
N GLU A 111 -14.36 2.36 -4.72
CA GLU A 111 -15.00 1.12 -5.16
C GLU A 111 -13.95 0.02 -5.39
N PRO A 112 -14.28 -1.25 -5.14
CA PRO A 112 -13.38 -2.36 -5.44
C PRO A 112 -13.04 -2.42 -6.93
N PHE A 113 -11.75 -2.65 -7.23
CA PHE A 113 -11.29 -2.97 -8.58
C PHE A 113 -10.97 -4.47 -8.60
N ALA A 114 -11.75 -5.25 -9.36
CA ALA A 114 -11.66 -6.71 -9.38
C ALA A 114 -10.30 -7.20 -9.86
N ASP A 115 -9.83 -8.34 -9.33
CA ASP A 115 -8.57 -8.96 -9.75
C ASP A 115 -8.63 -9.47 -11.19
N ASP A 116 -7.46 -9.48 -11.84
CA ASP A 116 -7.32 -10.00 -13.19
C ASP A 116 -7.45 -11.53 -13.17
N PRO A 117 -8.02 -12.15 -14.21
CA PRO A 117 -8.11 -13.60 -14.26
C PRO A 117 -6.71 -14.23 -14.26
N VAL A 118 -6.55 -15.32 -13.50
CA VAL A 118 -5.32 -16.11 -13.52
C VAL A 118 -5.22 -16.83 -14.86
N VAL A 119 -4.26 -16.42 -15.69
CA VAL A 119 -3.98 -17.00 -16.99
C VAL A 119 -2.58 -17.61 -17.02
N ALA A 120 -2.38 -18.63 -17.86
CA ALA A 120 -1.05 -19.17 -18.12
C ALA A 120 -0.17 -18.09 -18.77
N VAL A 121 1.12 -18.07 -18.43
CA VAL A 121 2.09 -17.19 -19.08
C VAL A 121 2.22 -17.61 -20.55
N PRO A 122 1.96 -16.71 -21.52
CA PRO A 122 2.18 -16.98 -22.94
C PRO A 122 3.63 -17.38 -23.25
N ASP A 123 3.82 -18.23 -24.27
CA ASP A 123 5.13 -18.77 -24.63
C ASP A 123 6.16 -17.68 -24.99
N ASP A 124 5.71 -16.58 -25.61
CA ASP A 124 6.55 -15.43 -25.95
C ASP A 124 7.01 -14.63 -24.72
N LEU A 125 6.32 -14.77 -23.59
CA LEU A 125 6.69 -14.17 -22.30
C LEU A 125 7.41 -15.14 -21.34
N ALA A 126 7.61 -16.40 -21.74
CA ALA A 126 8.24 -17.42 -20.90
C ALA A 126 9.64 -17.01 -20.43
N ALA A 127 10.43 -16.37 -21.30
CA ALA A 127 11.75 -15.85 -20.94
C ALA A 127 11.69 -14.81 -19.81
N CYS A 128 10.72 -13.89 -19.85
CA CYS A 128 10.52 -12.90 -18.81
C CYS A 128 10.13 -13.55 -17.47
N ALA A 129 9.23 -14.53 -17.49
CA ALA A 129 8.83 -15.26 -16.29
C ALA A 129 10.01 -16.02 -15.67
N HIS A 130 10.88 -16.63 -16.48
CA HIS A 130 12.10 -17.28 -16.00
C HIS A 130 13.08 -16.29 -15.36
N LEU A 131 13.26 -15.10 -15.96
CA LEU A 131 14.12 -14.06 -15.39
C LEU A 131 13.59 -13.56 -14.04
N ILE A 132 12.28 -13.30 -13.94
CA ILE A 132 11.65 -12.88 -12.69
C ILE A 132 11.79 -13.97 -11.63
N ARG A 133 11.56 -15.25 -11.98
CA ARG A 133 11.74 -16.38 -11.06
C ARG A 133 13.16 -16.42 -10.48
N ARG A 134 14.18 -16.30 -11.34
CA ARG A 134 15.58 -16.27 -10.89
C ARG A 134 15.87 -15.10 -9.97
N ALA A 135 15.36 -13.91 -10.28
CA ALA A 135 15.54 -12.75 -9.42
C ALA A 135 14.88 -12.96 -8.04
N ILE A 136 13.70 -13.58 -8.00
CA ILE A 136 13.03 -13.95 -6.74
C ILE A 136 13.87 -14.95 -5.96
N ASP A 137 14.35 -16.01 -6.60
CA ASP A 137 15.17 -17.04 -5.96
C ASP A 137 16.46 -16.44 -5.36
N ASP A 138 17.11 -15.54 -6.10
CA ASP A 138 18.30 -14.81 -5.64
C ASP A 138 18.01 -13.90 -4.44
N ILE A 139 16.87 -13.19 -4.43
CA ILE A 139 16.45 -12.36 -3.29
C ILE A 139 16.19 -13.24 -2.07
N CYS A 140 15.46 -14.34 -2.24
CA CYS A 140 15.15 -15.28 -1.16
C CYS A 140 16.41 -15.96 -0.59
N ALA A 141 17.41 -16.24 -1.43
CA ALA A 141 18.69 -16.80 -1.00
C ALA A 141 19.53 -15.81 -0.19
N ARG A 142 19.44 -14.50 -0.49
CA ARG A 142 20.14 -13.44 0.25
C ARG A 142 19.47 -13.10 1.58
N GLU A 143 18.14 -13.14 1.63
CA GLU A 143 17.34 -12.85 2.81
C GLU A 143 16.47 -14.05 3.20
N PRO A 144 17.01 -14.99 4.00
CA PRO A 144 16.29 -16.20 4.37
C PRO A 144 15.13 -15.93 5.34
N GLU A 145 15.12 -14.80 6.03
CA GLU A 145 14.05 -14.40 6.95
C GLU A 145 12.85 -13.82 6.17
N PRO A 146 11.67 -14.48 6.14
CA PRO A 146 10.52 -14.02 5.37
C PRO A 146 10.02 -12.63 5.79
N ALA A 147 10.11 -12.31 7.09
CA ALA A 147 9.71 -11.01 7.64
C ALA A 147 10.53 -9.83 7.09
N ARG A 148 11.73 -10.09 6.57
CA ARG A 148 12.62 -9.07 5.98
C ARG A 148 12.54 -9.02 4.45
N ARG A 149 11.81 -9.95 3.82
CA ARG A 149 11.62 -9.96 2.37
C ARG A 149 10.64 -8.86 1.94
N ILE A 150 10.92 -8.30 0.77
CA ILE A 150 10.05 -7.34 0.04
C ILE A 150 8.89 -8.04 -0.72
N LEU A 151 8.77 -9.35 -0.56
CA LEU A 151 7.70 -10.18 -1.13
C LEU A 151 6.94 -10.82 0.01
N ALA A 152 5.61 -10.83 -0.06
CA ALA A 152 4.80 -11.61 0.86
C ALA A 152 4.94 -13.10 0.50
N GLU A 153 4.78 -13.98 1.48
CA GLU A 153 4.67 -15.40 1.18
C GLU A 153 3.33 -15.68 0.47
N PRO A 154 3.33 -16.57 -0.53
CA PRO A 154 2.12 -16.94 -1.28
C PRO A 154 1.08 -17.66 -0.41
#